data_AF-A0A022FRG7-F1
#
_entry.id   AF-A0A022FRG7-F1
#
_cell.length_a   1.000
_cell.length_b   1.000
_cell.length_c   1.000
_cell.angle_alpha   90.00
_cell.angle_beta   90.00
_cell.angle_gamma   90.00
#
_symmetry.space_group_name_H-M   'P 1'
#
loop_
_entity.id
_entity.type
_entity.pdbx_description
1 polymer ?
#
loop_
_entity_poly.entity_id
_entity_poly.type
_entity_poly.pdbx_seq_one_letter_code
_entity_poly.pdbx_strand_id
1 'polypeptide(L)' 'MQRIQAFKYELMPTGEQQRQMRRFAGSCRFVFNKALALQKENHDAGGKFIGYVAMAKHLTAWRNSLGTA' A
#
# COMPACT_ATOMS: atom_id res chain seq x y z
N MET A 1 -18.44 10.60 40.27
CA MET A 1 -17.30 9.90 39.62
C MET A 1 -17.68 9.58 38.19
N GLN A 2 -16.85 9.98 37.21
CA GLN A 2 -17.06 9.64 35.81
C GLN A 2 -16.49 8.23 35.56
N ARG A 3 -17.32 7.29 35.10
CA ARG A 3 -16.88 5.93 34.77
C ARG A 3 -16.27 5.94 33.37
N ILE A 4 -14.95 5.74 33.28
CA ILE A 4 -14.26 5.56 32.00
C ILE A 4 -14.37 4.09 31.61
N GLN A 5 -15.03 3.81 30.48
CA GLN A 5 -15.23 2.45 29.98
C GLN A 5 -14.88 2.38 28.49
N ALA A 6 -14.08 1.38 28.12
CA ALA A 6 -13.74 1.11 26.73
C ALA A 6 -14.62 -0.03 26.19
N PHE A 7 -15.01 0.08 24.94
CA PHE A 7 -15.78 -0.94 24.22
C PHE A 7 -14.93 -1.51 23.09
N LYS A 8 -15.04 -2.83 22.87
CA LYS A 8 -14.44 -3.52 21.75
C LYS A 8 -15.55 -4.12 20.90
N TYR A 9 -15.49 -3.86 19.60
CA TYR A 9 -16.43 -4.39 18.63
C TYR A 9 -15.69 -5.19 17.57
N GLU A 10 -16.33 -6.23 17.07
CA GLU A 10 -15.88 -6.96 15.88
C GLU A 10 -16.57 -6.37 14.64
N LEU A 11 -15.81 -6.23 13.57
CA LEU A 11 -16.35 -5.87 12.27
C LEU A 11 -16.98 -7.11 11.64
N MET A 12 -18.23 -7.01 11.19
CA MET A 12 -18.96 -8.08 10.49
C MET A 12 -19.17 -7.71 9.00
N PRO A 13 -18.10 -7.70 8.19
CA PRO A 13 -18.18 -7.25 6.80
C PRO A 13 -18.86 -8.27 5.89
N THR A 14 -19.64 -7.79 4.93
CA THR A 14 -20.18 -8.60 3.83
C THR A 14 -19.06 -9.15 2.95
N GLY A 15 -19.33 -10.19 2.16
CA GLY A 15 -18.35 -10.75 1.23
C GLY A 15 -17.76 -9.71 0.26
N GLU A 16 -18.58 -8.74 -0.18
CA GLU A 16 -18.12 -7.62 -1.00
C GLU A 16 -17.17 -6.70 -0.24
N GLN A 17 -17.54 -6.28 0.97
CA GLN A 17 -16.71 -5.42 1.82
C GLN A 17 -15.35 -6.09 2.10
N GLN A 18 -15.35 -7.38 2.45
CA GLN A 18 -14.11 -8.12 2.66
C GLN A 18 -13.23 -8.15 1.40
N ARG A 19 -13.84 -8.33 0.22
CA ARG A 19 -13.12 -8.31 -1.06
C ARG A 19 -12.52 -6.94 -1.34
N GLN A 20 -13.25 -5.86 -1.08
CA GLN A 20 -12.74 -4.49 -1.22
C GLN A 20 -11.59 -4.21 -0.24
N MET A 21 -11.72 -4.62 1.03
CA MET A 21 -10.67 -4.49 2.04
C MET A 21 -9.40 -5.23 1.64
N ARG A 22 -9.52 -6.48 1.15
CA ARG A 22 -8.37 -7.26 0.64
C ARG A 22 -7.72 -6.59 -0.57
N ARG A 23 -8.51 -6.06 -1.50
CA ARG A 23 -7.99 -5.32 -2.67
C ARG A 23 -7.23 -4.08 -2.24
N PHE A 24 -7.76 -3.32 -1.29
CA PHE A 24 -7.12 -2.12 -0.76
C PHE A 24 -5.80 -2.46 -0.04
N ALA A 25 -5.82 -3.41 0.88
CA ALA A 25 -4.60 -3.84 1.58
C ALA A 25 -3.56 -4.41 0.59
N GLY A 26 -4.02 -5.19 -0.39
CA GLY A 26 -3.19 -5.76 -1.44
C GLY A 26 -2.53 -4.69 -2.33
N SER A 27 -3.26 -3.65 -2.74
CA SER A 27 -2.71 -2.59 -3.57
C SER A 27 -1.65 -1.78 -2.84
N CYS A 28 -1.84 -1.44 -1.56
CA CYS A 28 -0.83 -0.79 -0.74
C CYS A 28 0.44 -1.64 -0.63
N ARG A 29 0.30 -2.95 -0.37
CA ARG A 29 1.44 -3.87 -0.27
C ARG A 29 2.20 -3.99 -1.59
N PHE A 30 1.49 -4.06 -2.71
CA PHE A 30 2.05 -4.09 -4.06
C PHE A 30 2.90 -2.85 -4.35
N VAL A 31 2.32 -1.65 -4.14
CA VAL A 31 3.02 -0.37 -4.37
C VAL A 31 4.26 -0.26 -3.50
N PHE A 32 4.16 -0.61 -2.21
CA PHE A 32 5.30 -0.60 -1.29
C PHE A 32 6.44 -1.51 -1.76
N ASN A 33 6.12 -2.74 -2.17
CA ASN A 33 7.15 -3.68 -2.65
C ASN A 33 7.83 -3.20 -3.93
N LYS A 34 7.08 -2.64 -4.87
CA LYS A 34 7.64 -2.06 -6.10
C LYS A 34 8.55 -0.86 -5.82
N ALA A 35 8.08 0.06 -4.96
CA ALA A 35 8.87 1.22 -4.56
C ALA A 35 10.15 0.80 -3.82
N LEU A 36 10.06 -0.18 -2.91
CA LEU A 36 11.22 -0.70 -2.18
C LEU A 36 12.24 -1.35 -3.10
N ALA A 37 11.79 -2.14 -4.09
CA ALA A 37 12.68 -2.77 -5.07
C ALA A 37 13.43 -1.71 -5.90
N LEU A 38 12.69 -0.74 -6.47
CA LEU A 38 13.28 0.37 -7.22
C LEU A 38 14.27 1.18 -6.38
N GLN A 39 13.93 1.43 -5.13
CA GLN A 39 14.78 2.18 -4.21
C GLN A 39 16.09 1.44 -3.90
N LYS A 40 16.03 0.12 -3.72
CA LYS A 40 17.21 -0.73 -3.51
C LYS A 40 18.11 -0.72 -4.74
N GLU A 41 17.55 -0.96 -5.93
CA GLU A 41 18.29 -0.91 -7.19
C GLU A 41 19.00 0.43 -7.40
N ASN A 42 18.31 1.55 -7.13
CA ASN A 42 18.89 2.87 -7.22
C ASN A 42 20.00 3.10 -6.19
N HIS A 43 19.83 2.62 -4.96
CA HIS A 43 20.87 2.70 -3.93
C HIS A 43 22.10 1.88 -4.31
N ASP A 44 21.92 0.66 -4.80
CA ASP A 44 23.01 -0.24 -5.24
C ASP A 44 23.77 0.35 -6.44
N ALA A 45 23.10 1.13 -7.28
CA ALA A 45 23.71 1.92 -8.35
C ALA A 45 24.44 3.20 -7.88
N GLY A 46 24.48 3.48 -6.56
CA GLY A 46 25.09 4.68 -5.98
C GLY A 46 24.20 5.93 -6.07
N GLY A 47 22.92 5.77 -6.41
CA GLY A 47 21.95 6.85 -6.51
C GLY A 47 21.51 7.38 -5.14
N LYS A 48 21.06 8.65 -5.13
CA LYS A 48 20.45 9.27 -3.94
C LYS A 48 19.02 8.76 -3.72
N PHE A 49 18.52 8.91 -2.49
CA PHE A 49 17.16 8.47 -2.16
C PHE A 49 16.10 9.12 -3.06
N ILE A 50 15.24 8.31 -3.67
CA ILE A 50 14.13 8.79 -4.52
C ILE A 50 13.01 9.32 -3.63
N GLY A 51 12.80 10.64 -3.66
CA GLY A 51 11.71 11.29 -2.93
C GLY A 51 10.31 10.97 -3.49
N TYR A 52 9.28 11.25 -2.71
CA TYR A 52 7.88 10.94 -3.01
C TYR A 52 7.42 11.36 -4.41
N VAL A 53 7.68 12.61 -4.80
CA VAL A 53 7.19 13.15 -6.09
C VAL A 53 7.75 12.37 -7.28
N ALA A 54 9.03 11.99 -7.22
CA ALA A 54 9.65 11.17 -8.26
C ALA A 54 9.10 9.73 -8.23
N MET A 55 8.98 9.14 -7.04
CA MET A 55 8.43 7.79 -6.86
C MET A 55 6.97 7.68 -7.37
N ALA A 56 6.15 8.69 -7.09
CA ALA A 56 4.73 8.72 -7.46
C ALA A 56 4.50 8.70 -8.98
N LYS A 57 5.45 9.17 -9.79
CA LYS A 57 5.36 9.13 -11.26
C LYS A 57 5.29 7.69 -11.79
N HIS A 58 5.80 6.70 -11.04
CA HIS A 58 5.75 5.30 -11.43
C HIS A 58 4.38 4.64 -11.22
N LEU A 59 3.47 5.25 -10.44
CA LEU A 59 2.18 4.63 -10.09
C LEU A 59 1.31 4.32 -11.31
N THR A 60 1.26 5.24 -12.29
CA THR A 60 0.50 5.04 -13.52
C THR A 60 1.04 3.86 -14.33
N ALA A 61 2.36 3.73 -14.42
CA ALA A 61 3.00 2.63 -15.12
C ALA A 61 2.75 1.29 -14.40
N TRP A 62 2.86 1.26 -13.07
CA TRP A 62 2.60 0.05 -12.28
C TRP A 62 1.14 -0.40 -12.34
N ARG A 63 0.18 0.53 -12.35
CA ARG A 63 -1.25 0.21 -12.50
C ARG A 63 -1.53 -0.49 -13.83
N ASN A 64 -0.83 -0.11 -14.88
CA ASN A 64 -1.05 -0.63 -16.24
C ASN A 64 -0.20 -1.87 -16.55
N SER A 65 0.46 -2.48 -15.55
CA SER A 65 1.29 -3.67 -15.75
C SER A 65 0.45 -4.95 -15.90
N LEU A 66 0.97 -5.95 -16.61
CA LEU A 66 0.28 -7.22 -16.87
C LEU A 66 -0.14 -7.98 -15.59
N GLY A 67 0.51 -7.72 -14.45
CA GLY A 67 0.18 -8.34 -13.16
C GLY A 67 -0.84 -7.57 -12.31
N THR A 68 -1.37 -6.46 -12.81
CA THR A 68 -2.34 -5.59 -12.09
C THR A 68 -3.65 -5.38 -12.86
N ALA A 69 -3.80 -6.01 -14.03
CA ALA A 69 -5.01 -6.00 -14.85
C ALA A 69 -6.08 -6.97 -14.34
#